data_AF-A0A948CRC3-F1
#
_entry.id   AF-A0A948CRC3-F1
#
_cell.length_a   1.000
_cell.length_b   1.000
_cell.length_c   1.000
_cell.angle_alpha   90.00
_cell.angle_beta   90.00
_cell.angle_gamma   90.00
#
_symmetry.space_group_name_H-M   'P 1'
#
loop_
_entity.id
_entity.type
_entity.pdbx_description
1 polymer ?
#
loop_
_entity_poly.entity_id
_entity_poly.type
_entity_poly.pdbx_seq_one_letter_code
_entity_poly.pdbx_strand_id
1 'polypeptide(L)' 'DLLFDHVDVIDSGAYVSIETQEEELVFEMAEIAEVMGHSYSVSNFLAILATYKGFIEVNDDNVTIRNNG' A
#
# COMPACT_ATOMS: atom_id res chain seq x y z
N ASP A 1 -13.70 17.00 -10.27
CA ASP A 1 -12.33 16.52 -10.52
C ASP A 1 -11.64 16.24 -9.19
N LEU A 2 -12.00 15.12 -8.56
CA LEU A 2 -11.43 14.68 -7.29
C LEU A 2 -10.53 13.47 -7.57
N LEU A 3 -9.25 13.62 -7.25
CA LEU A 3 -8.15 12.72 -7.61
C LEU A 3 -8.13 11.37 -6.84
N PHE A 4 -9.19 11.03 -6.09
CA PHE A 4 -9.19 9.88 -5.16
C PHE A 4 -10.51 9.08 -5.14
N ASP A 5 -11.37 9.19 -6.15
CA ASP A 5 -12.66 8.47 -6.18
C ASP A 5 -12.55 6.93 -6.25
N HIS A 6 -11.32 6.39 -6.32
CA HIS A 6 -11.08 4.96 -6.50
C HIS A 6 -10.30 4.30 -5.36
N VAL A 7 -9.90 5.04 -4.32
CA VAL A 7 -9.18 4.50 -3.15
C VAL A 7 -9.86 4.97 -1.85
N ASP A 8 -10.41 4.03 -1.10
CA ASP A 8 -11.02 4.25 0.21
C ASP A 8 -10.02 3.92 1.33
N VAL A 9 -9.89 4.82 2.29
CA VAL A 9 -9.05 4.63 3.48
C VAL A 9 -9.93 4.64 4.72
N ILE A 10 -9.96 3.52 5.43
CA ILE A 10 -10.84 3.29 6.59
C ILE A 10 -10.00 3.09 7.84
N ASP A 11 -10.10 4.01 8.79
CA ASP A 11 -9.45 3.90 10.10
C ASP A 11 -10.32 3.06 11.06
N SER A 12 -9.80 1.90 11.47
CA SER A 12 -10.45 0.99 12.43
C SER A 12 -9.88 1.13 13.85
N GLY A 13 -9.05 2.14 14.10
CA GLY A 13 -8.37 2.44 15.37
C GLY A 13 -7.15 1.57 15.64
N ALA A 14 -7.24 0.25 15.40
CA ALA A 14 -6.12 -0.69 15.56
C ALA A 14 -5.32 -0.91 14.27
N TYR A 15 -5.91 -0.62 13.12
CA TYR A 15 -5.30 -0.73 11.80
C TYR A 15 -6.03 0.20 10.82
N VAL A 16 -5.41 0.43 9.67
CA VAL A 16 -6.00 1.15 8.54
C VAL A 16 -6.28 0.14 7.43
N SER A 17 -7.50 0.13 6.88
CA SER A 17 -7.85 -0.59 5.66
C SER A 17 -7.69 0.35 4.47
N ILE A 18 -7.05 -0.13 3.40
CA ILE A 18 -6.96 0.57 2.13
C ILE A 18 -7.65 -0.33 1.10
N GLU A 19 -8.73 0.18 0.52
CA GLU A 19 -9.56 -0.53 -0.44
C GLU A 19 -9.56 0.24 -1.76
N THR A 20 -9.56 -0.46 -2.89
CA THR A 20 -9.58 0.20 -4.20
C THR A 20 -10.39 -0.60 -5.21
N GLN A 21 -10.91 0.11 -6.20
CA GLN A 21 -11.48 -0.49 -7.42
C GLN A 21 -10.46 -0.61 -8.55
N GLU A 22 -9.24 -0.07 -8.36
CA GLU A 22 -8.15 -0.20 -9.31
C GLU A 22 -7.65 -1.65 -9.39
N GLU A 23 -7.05 -1.99 -10.53
CA GLU A 23 -6.51 -3.34 -10.75
C GLU A 23 -5.31 -3.64 -9.84
N GLU A 24 -4.56 -2.59 -9.47
CA GLU A 24 -3.32 -2.68 -8.72
C GLU A 24 -3.20 -1.56 -7.67
N LEU A 25 -2.70 -1.90 -6.49
CA LEU A 25 -2.19 -0.97 -5.49
C LEU A 25 -0.66 -1.05 -5.45
N VAL A 26 0.01 0.06 -5.69
CA VAL A 26 1.48 0.14 -5.65
C VAL A 26 1.90 1.01 -4.47
N PHE A 27 2.76 0.45 -3.63
CA PHE A 27 3.39 1.14 -2.52
C PHE A 27 4.86 1.37 -2.84
N GLU A 28 5.21 2.60 -3.22
CA GLU A 28 6.58 3.02 -3.54
C GLU A 28 7.32 3.43 -2.26
N MET A 29 8.42 2.76 -1.94
CA MET A 29 9.13 3.01 -0.69
C MET A 29 9.77 4.40 -0.65
N ALA A 30 10.15 4.94 -1.83
CA ALA A 30 10.70 6.28 -1.95
C ALA A 30 9.68 7.36 -1.51
N GLU A 31 8.43 7.23 -1.93
CA GLU A 31 7.35 8.16 -1.57
C GLU A 31 7.02 8.06 -0.08
N ILE A 32 6.95 6.83 0.45
CA ILE A 32 6.73 6.63 1.89
C ILE A 32 7.88 7.21 2.70
N ALA A 33 9.13 6.99 2.29
CA ALA A 33 10.31 7.51 2.96
C ALA A 33 10.35 9.05 2.96
N GLU A 34 9.94 9.68 1.87
CA GLU A 34 9.83 11.14 1.76
C GLU A 34 8.84 11.69 2.80
N VAL A 35 7.65 11.08 2.91
CA VAL A 35 6.62 11.50 3.89
C VAL A 35 7.06 11.23 5.32
N MET A 36 7.71 10.10 5.57
CA MET A 36 8.20 9.72 6.91
C MET A 36 9.41 10.56 7.36
N GLY A 37 10.12 11.22 6.44
CA GLY A 37 11.32 12.00 6.73
C GLY A 37 12.55 11.16 7.08
N HIS A 38 12.51 9.85 6.81
CA HIS A 38 13.61 8.92 7.02
C HIS A 38 13.52 7.73 6.06
N SER A 39 14.62 6.98 5.93
CA SER A 39 14.66 5.78 5.10
C SER A 39 13.56 4.79 5.50
N TYR A 40 12.84 4.28 4.51
CA TYR A 40 11.83 3.26 4.66
C TYR A 40 12.06 2.19 3.60
N SER A 41 12.04 0.90 3.99
CA SER A 41 12.37 -0.22 3.11
C SER A 41 11.17 -1.14 2.94
N VAL A 42 11.19 -1.95 1.89
CA VAL A 42 10.18 -2.98 1.65
C VAL A 42 10.05 -3.95 2.82
N SER A 43 11.15 -4.32 3.48
CA SER A 43 11.10 -5.16 4.68
C SER A 43 10.34 -4.50 5.84
N ASN A 44 10.49 -3.19 6.01
CA ASN A 44 9.73 -2.45 7.03
C ASN A 44 8.24 -2.41 6.70
N PHE A 45 7.90 -2.20 5.43
CA PHE A 45 6.51 -2.24 4.96
C PHE A 45 5.87 -3.61 5.22
N LEU A 46 6.54 -4.69 4.81
CA LEU A 46 6.02 -6.05 4.99
C LEU A 46 5.89 -6.45 6.46
N ALA A 47 6.72 -5.89 7.35
CA ALA A 47 6.61 -6.14 8.79
C ALA A 47 5.35 -5.54 9.42
N ILE A 48 4.78 -4.48 8.82
CA ILE A 48 3.55 -3.83 9.29
C ILE A 48 2.30 -4.23 8.50
N LEU A 49 2.47 -4.83 7.32
CA LEU A 49 1.37 -5.31 6.50
C LEU A 49 0.66 -6.48 7.20
N ALA A 50 -0.46 -6.19 7.83
CA ALA A 50 -1.20 -7.18 8.61
C ALA A 50 -1.92 -8.20 7.73
N THR A 51 -2.61 -7.74 6.69
CA THR A 51 -3.40 -8.57 5.77
C THR A 51 -3.43 -7.93 4.37
N TYR A 52 -3.66 -8.76 3.34
CA TYR A 52 -3.93 -8.32 1.99
C TYR A 52 -4.84 -9.32 1.28
N LYS A 53 -5.49 -8.90 0.19
CA LYS A 53 -6.31 -9.76 -0.68
C LYS A 53 -5.87 -9.59 -2.12
N GLY A 54 -5.49 -10.70 -2.76
CA GLY A 54 -5.02 -10.71 -4.15
C GLY A 54 -3.63 -11.33 -4.30
N PHE A 55 -2.98 -11.05 -5.42
CA PHE A 55 -1.60 -11.42 -5.68
C PHE A 55 -0.67 -10.31 -5.19
N ILE A 56 0.40 -10.66 -4.48
CA ILE A 56 1.42 -9.72 -4.03
C ILE A 56 2.72 -9.94 -4.80
N GLU A 57 3.26 -8.85 -5.35
CA GLU A 57 4.58 -8.80 -5.95
C GLU A 57 5.47 -7.88 -5.11
N VAL A 58 6.67 -8.35 -4.79
CA VAL A 58 7.62 -7.65 -3.91
C VAL A 58 8.91 -7.43 -4.71
N ASN A 59 9.25 -6.17 -4.90
CA ASN A 59 10.50 -5.74 -5.54
C ASN A 59 11.41 -5.07 -4.49
N ASP A 60 12.59 -4.62 -4.91
CA ASP A 60 13.53 -3.97 -3.99
C ASP A 60 12.99 -2.62 -3.47
N ASP A 61 12.29 -1.88 -4.32
CA ASP A 61 11.86 -0.50 -4.04
C ASP A 61 10.33 -0.33 -3.91
N ASN A 62 9.54 -1.36 -4.21
CA ASN A 62 8.08 -1.29 -4.12
C ASN A 62 7.40 -2.62 -3.76
N VAL A 63 6.14 -2.50 -3.35
CA VAL A 63 5.21 -3.62 -3.15
C VAL A 63 3.95 -3.36 -3.96
N THR A 64 3.55 -4.33 -4.78
CA THR A 64 2.32 -4.26 -5.59
C THR A 64 1.33 -5.32 -5.16
N ILE A 65 0.07 -4.94 -4.95
CA ILE A 65 -1.05 -5.85 -4.66
C ILE A 65 -2.05 -5.76 -5.81
N ARG A 66 -2.29 -6.88 -6.50
CA ARG A 66 -3.18 -6.96 -7.66
C ARG A 66 -4.40 -7.83 -7.38
N ASN A 67 -5.54 -7.49 -7.96
CA ASN A 67 -6.70 -8.38 -7.93
C ASN A 67 -6.38 -9.70 -8.68
N ASN A 68 -6.92 -10.83 -8.21
CA ASN A 68 -6.60 -12.16 -8.75
C ASN A 68 -7.35 -12.53 -10.05
N GLY A 69 -8.11 -11.59 -10.63
CA GLY A 69 -9.09 -11.90 -11.68
C GLY A 69 -10.38 -12.49 -11.13
#